data_AF-A0A2Z5EJV5-F1
#
_entry.id   AF-A0A2Z5EJV5-F1
#
_cell.length_a   1.000
_cell.length_b   1.000
_cell.length_c   1.000
_cell.angle_alpha   90.00
_cell.angle_beta   90.00
_cell.angle_gamma   90.00
#
_symmetry.space_group_name_H-M   'P 1'
#
loop_
_entity.id
_entity.type
_entity.pdbx_description
1 polymer ?
#
loop_
_entity_poly.entity_id
_entity_poly.type
_entity_poly.pdbx_seq_one_letter_code
_entity_poly.pdbx_strand_id
1 'polypeptide(L)' 'MTEEDSPSISRPQRRLLRRIYNGRTVPIIADGRPFLTYKDASQYLQSLAPEARDAVYAQMKGEEQ' A
#
# COMPACT_ATOMS: atom_id res chain seq x y z
N MET A 1 -2.43 -23.86 3.75
CA MET A 1 -2.38 -22.96 4.92
C MET A 1 -1.29 -21.95 4.61
N THR A 2 -1.67 -20.86 3.95
CA THR A 2 -0.73 -20.01 3.22
C THR A 2 -0.14 -18.96 4.15
N GLU A 3 1.10 -19.23 4.58
CA GLU A 3 2.17 -18.25 4.81
C GLU A 3 1.75 -16.97 5.57
N GLU A 4 1.63 -17.08 6.89
CA GLU A 4 1.37 -15.95 7.79
C GLU A 4 2.66 -15.38 8.42
N ASP A 5 3.85 -15.70 7.88
CA ASP A 5 5.14 -15.27 8.45
C ASP A 5 6.06 -14.61 7.42
N SER A 6 5.49 -13.67 6.66
CA SER A 6 6.28 -12.66 5.98
C SER A 6 5.97 -11.33 6.66
N PRO A 7 6.95 -10.42 6.86
CA PRO A 7 6.68 -9.07 7.37
C PRO A 7 5.86 -8.35 6.30
N SER A 8 4.55 -8.56 6.29
CA SER A 8 3.66 -8.29 5.16
C SER A 8 2.50 -7.48 5.65
N ILE A 9 2.14 -6.48 4.84
CA ILE A 9 0.98 -5.60 5.01
C ILE A 9 -0.19 -6.36 5.66
N SER A 10 -0.61 -5.90 6.83
CA SER A 10 -1.60 -6.59 7.64
C SER A 10 -2.97 -6.63 6.95
N ARG A 11 -3.83 -7.58 7.34
CA ARG A 11 -5.20 -7.72 6.79
C ARG A 11 -6.00 -6.40 6.78
N PRO A 12 -6.03 -5.58 7.87
CA PRO A 12 -6.72 -4.29 7.84
C PRO A 12 -6.06 -3.29 6.88
N GLN A 13 -4.72 -3.25 6.80
CA GLN A 13 -4.01 -2.38 5.86
C GLN A 13 -4.32 -2.74 4.40
N ARG A 14 -4.38 -4.03 4.06
CA ARG A 14 -4.78 -4.50 2.72
C ARG A 14 -6.20 -4.10 2.35
N ARG A 15 -7.15 -4.18 3.30
CA ARG A 15 -8.55 -3.77 3.06
C ARG A 15 -8.66 -2.27 2.78
N LEU A 16 -7.91 -1.45 3.53
CA LEU A 16 -7.86 -0.01 3.31
C LEU A 16 -7.29 0.33 1.93
N LEU A 17 -6.13 -0.23 1.59
CA LEU A 17 -5.50 0.00 0.28
C LEU A 17 -6.42 -0.42 -0.86
N ARG A 18 -7.10 -1.58 -0.77
CA ARG A 18 -8.08 -1.98 -1.80
C ARG A 18 -9.21 -0.98 -1.94
N ARG A 19 -9.72 -0.40 -0.84
CA ARG A 19 -10.75 0.64 -0.92
C ARG A 19 -10.23 1.90 -1.62
N ILE A 20 -9.03 2.35 -1.23
CA ILE A 20 -8.37 3.53 -1.79
C ILE A 20 -8.15 3.38 -3.30
N TYR A 21 -7.74 2.21 -3.77
CA TYR A 21 -7.44 1.95 -5.18
C TYR A 21 -8.64 1.46 -6.00
N ASN A 22 -9.72 0.99 -5.37
CA ASN A 22 -10.90 0.49 -6.09
C ASN A 22 -11.63 1.65 -6.79
N GLY A 23 -11.53 1.68 -8.12
CA GLY A 23 -12.18 2.70 -8.96
C GLY A 23 -11.40 4.01 -9.09
N ARG A 24 -10.18 4.09 -8.54
CA ARG A 24 -9.33 5.27 -8.66
C ARG A 24 -8.75 5.36 -10.06
N THR A 25 -8.90 6.52 -10.70
CA THR A 25 -8.26 6.86 -11.99
C THR A 25 -7.07 7.80 -11.82
N VAL A 26 -6.90 8.38 -10.63
CA VAL A 26 -5.79 9.26 -10.27
C VAL A 26 -4.76 8.46 -9.46
N PRO A 27 -3.48 8.44 -9.86
CA PRO A 27 -2.45 7.74 -9.11
C PRO A 27 -2.14 8.44 -7.79
N ILE A 28 -1.87 7.64 -6.76
CA ILE A 28 -1.37 8.10 -5.47
C ILE A 28 0.13 8.23 -5.54
N ILE A 29 0.66 9.41 -5.23
CA ILE A 29 2.09 9.62 -5.13
C ILE A 29 2.55 9.22 -3.72
N ALA A 30 3.41 8.21 -3.63
CA ALA A 30 4.05 7.83 -2.38
C ALA A 30 5.52 7.54 -2.64
N ASP A 31 6.42 8.01 -1.77
CA ASP A 31 7.87 7.95 -2.00
C ASP A 31 8.32 8.56 -3.35
N GLY A 32 7.60 9.59 -3.81
CA GLY A 32 7.85 10.21 -5.12
C GLY A 32 7.47 9.35 -6.33
N ARG A 33 6.80 8.20 -6.12
CA ARG A 33 6.35 7.31 -7.20
C ARG A 33 4.82 7.29 -7.32
N PRO A 34 4.26 7.36 -8.54
CA PRO A 34 2.83 7.21 -8.75
C PRO A 34 2.40 5.74 -8.70
N PHE A 35 1.40 5.44 -7.89
CA PHE A 35 0.74 4.15 -7.80
C PHE A 35 -0.72 4.29 -8.21
N LEU A 36 -1.13 3.58 -9.27
CA LEU A 36 -2.53 3.59 -9.72
C LEU A 36 -3.30 2.37 -9.20
N THR A 37 -2.61 1.26 -8.94
CA THR A 37 -3.25 0.00 -8.56
C THR A 37 -2.80 -0.47 -7.18
N TYR A 38 -3.72 -1.15 -6.49
CA TYR A 38 -3.42 -1.86 -5.24
C TYR A 38 -2.25 -2.83 -5.41
N LYS A 39 -2.17 -3.51 -6.56
CA LYS A 39 -1.15 -4.54 -6.80
C LYS A 39 0.24 -3.90 -6.81
N ASP A 40 0.41 -2.81 -7.54
CA ASP A 40 1.70 -2.10 -7.63
C ASP A 40 2.10 -1.52 -6.28
N ALA A 41 1.16 -0.86 -5.58
CA ALA A 41 1.40 -0.32 -4.25
C ALA A 41 1.76 -1.40 -3.23
N SER A 42 1.01 -2.50 -3.20
CA SER A 42 1.24 -3.63 -2.28
C SER A 42 2.56 -4.33 -2.57
N GLN A 43 2.92 -4.51 -3.84
CA GLN A 43 4.19 -5.12 -4.23
C GLN A 43 5.38 -4.23 -3.84
N TYR A 44 5.25 -2.92 -4.05
CA TYR A 44 6.27 -1.95 -3.67
C TYR A 44 6.47 -1.91 -2.14
N LEU A 45 5.39 -1.78 -1.37
CA LEU A 45 5.43 -1.82 0.09
C LEU A 45 6.09 -3.10 0.65
N GLN A 46 5.89 -4.25 -0.01
CA GLN A 46 6.52 -5.51 0.39
C GLN A 46 8.03 -5.55 0.09
N SER A 47 8.48 -4.84 -0.95
CA SER A 47 9.91 -4.71 -1.27
C SER A 47 10.67 -3.74 -0.35
N LEU A 48 9.95 -2.92 0.43
CA LEU A 48 10.52 -1.95 1.35
C LEU A 48 10.81 -2.54 2.74
N ALA A 49 11.82 -1.98 3.39
CA ALA A 49 12.09 -2.17 4.81
C ALA A 49 10.91 -1.69 5.67
N PRO A 50 10.68 -2.26 6.88
CA PRO A 50 9.53 -1.94 7.73
C PRO A 50 9.35 -0.44 7.99
N GLU A 51 10.43 0.29 8.24
CA GLU A 51 10.41 1.71 8.56
C GLU A 51 9.98 2.56 7.35
N ALA A 52 10.51 2.24 6.17
CA ALA A 52 10.13 2.90 4.92
C ALA A 52 8.69 2.55 4.53
N ARG A 53 8.28 1.30 4.75
CA ARG A 53 6.91 0.85 4.47
C ARG A 53 5.88 1.63 5.27
N ASP A 54 6.09 1.84 6.56
CA ASP A 54 5.13 2.57 7.40
C ASP A 54 5.01 4.03 6.96
N ALA A 55 6.12 4.67 6.57
CA ALA A 55 6.11 6.03 6.04
C ALA A 55 5.33 6.14 4.71
N VAL A 56 5.57 5.22 3.78
CA VAL A 56 4.86 5.16 2.48
C VAL A 56 3.38 4.82 2.67
N TYR A 57 3.07 3.90 3.59
CA TYR A 57 1.69 3.54 3.93
C TYR A 57 0.94 4.74 4.53
N ALA A 58 1.58 5.52 5.41
CA ALA A 58 0.99 6.73 5.97
C ALA A 58 0.66 7.78 4.89
N GLN A 59 1.54 7.96 3.90
CA GLN A 59 1.28 8.82 2.74
C GLN A 59 0.07 8.32 1.95
N MET A 60 0.03 7.02 1.60
CA MET A 60 -1.10 6.44 0.86
C MET A 60 -2.42 6.56 1.63
N LYS A 61 -2.39 6.46 2.95
CA LYS A 61 -3.56 6.62 3.82
C LYS A 61 -4.08 8.07 3.85
N GLY A 62 -3.18 9.06 3.77
CA GLY A 62 -3.58 10.48 3.72
C GLY A 62 -4.39 10.85 2.46
N GLU A 63 -4.25 10.05 1.41
CA GLU A 63 -4.96 10.22 0.13
C GLU A 63 -6.37 9.59 0.13
N GLU A 64 -6.84 9.08 1.28
CA GLU A 64 -8.22 8.61 1.51
C GLU A 64 -9.14 9.80 1.90
N GLN A 65 -9.33 10.76 0.98
CA GLN A 65 -10.38 11.79 1.10
C GLN A 65 -11.68 11.32 0.43
#